data_AF-A0ABD6EMN1-F1
#
_entry.id   AF-A0ABD6EMN1-F1
#
_cell.length_a   1.000
_cell.length_b   1.000
_cell.length_c   1.000
_cell.angle_alpha   90.00
_cell.angle_beta   90.00
_cell.angle_gamma   90.00
#
_symmetry.space_group_name_H-M   'P 1'
#
loop_
_entity.id
_entity.type
_entity.pdbx_description
1 polymer ?
#
loop_
_entity_poly.entity_id
_entity_poly.type
_entity_poly.pdbx_seq_one_letter_code
_entity_poly.pdbx_strand_id
1 'polypeptide(L)'
;MECLKAIAKDADETCRTKCSVKGKEIDGEENQVKKQCRTVECRTICYFNEFSENCPDAHDMLLRLNLRTVDDIRMVTDPRILEQMHETCRNLNEKDYMREKLLGTKRIKHNE
;
A
#
# COMPACT_ATOMS: atom_id res chain seq x y z
N MET A 1 4.14 -20.92 -7.43
CA MET A 1 3.67 -20.38 -6.13
C MET A 1 4.49 -20.83 -4.92
N GLU A 2 5.29 -21.91 -4.99
CA GLU A 2 6.09 -22.37 -3.84
C GLU A 2 7.07 -21.31 -3.30
N CYS A 3 7.66 -20.48 -4.17
CA CYS A 3 8.50 -19.36 -3.74
C CYS A 3 7.77 -18.39 -2.79
N LEU A 4 6.57 -17.94 -3.15
CA LEU A 4 5.77 -17.03 -2.31
C LEU A 4 5.45 -17.66 -0.96
N LYS A 5 5.14 -18.96 -0.94
CA LYS A 5 4.87 -19.69 0.32
C LYS A 5 6.11 -19.75 1.20
N ALA A 6 7.29 -19.98 0.62
CA ALA A 6 8.54 -20.09 1.36
C ALA A 6 8.88 -18.79 2.10
N ILE A 7 8.61 -17.63 1.48
CA ILE A 7 8.98 -16.34 2.05
C ILE A 7 7.83 -15.63 2.78
N ALA A 8 6.60 -16.16 2.73
CA ALA A 8 5.41 -15.52 3.30
C ALA A 8 5.53 -15.17 4.79
N LYS A 9 6.13 -16.07 5.58
CA LYS A 9 6.32 -15.84 7.02
C LYS A 9 7.31 -14.71 7.26
N ASP A 10 8.45 -14.74 6.60
CA ASP A 10 9.51 -13.75 6.77
C ASP A 10 9.06 -12.37 6.28
N ALA A 11 8.30 -12.32 5.18
CA ALA A 11 7.66 -11.10 4.69
C ALA A 11 6.64 -10.54 5.69
N ASP A 12 5.81 -11.39 6.33
CA ASP A 12 4.86 -10.95 7.36
C ASP A 12 5.57 -10.34 8.57
N GLU A 13 6.57 -11.03 9.10
CA GLU A 13 7.33 -10.55 10.25
C GLU A 13 8.05 -9.23 9.93
N THR A 14 8.68 -9.15 8.76
CA THR A 14 9.39 -7.96 8.28
C THR A 14 8.43 -6.78 8.10
N CYS A 15 7.35 -6.97 7.36
CA CYS A 15 6.43 -5.88 7.05
C CYS A 15 5.60 -5.42 8.25
N ARG A 16 5.22 -6.33 9.14
CA ARG A 16 4.58 -5.94 10.40
C ARG A 16 5.52 -5.13 11.27
N THR A 17 6.80 -5.51 11.36
CA THR A 17 7.79 -4.77 12.16
C THR A 17 8.10 -3.41 11.55
N LYS A 18 8.37 -3.37 10.25
CA LYS A 18 8.74 -2.15 9.49
C LYS A 18 7.60 -1.13 9.46
N CYS A 19 6.37 -1.59 9.29
CA CYS A 19 5.19 -0.72 9.21
C CYS A 19 4.44 -0.59 10.53
N SER A 20 4.99 -1.10 11.65
CA SER A 20 4.43 -0.85 12.97
C SER A 20 4.58 0.63 13.31
N VAL A 21 3.47 1.27 13.68
CA VAL A 21 3.53 2.66 14.12
C VAL A 21 4.03 2.71 15.56
N LYS A 22 5.35 2.78 15.72
CA LYS A 22 5.97 3.08 17.02
C LYS A 22 5.80 4.58 17.30
N GLY A 23 4.81 4.94 18.12
CA GLY A 23 4.59 6.33 18.53
C GLY A 23 3.30 6.51 19.32
N LYS A 24 3.45 7.20 20.47
CA LYS A 24 2.51 7.54 21.57
C LYS A 24 1.04 7.62 21.16
N GLU A 25 0.14 7.29 22.08
CA GLU A 25 -1.29 7.59 21.97
C GLU A 25 -1.45 9.02 21.44
N ILE A 26 -2.01 9.15 20.24
CA ILE A 26 -2.24 10.43 19.59
C ILE A 26 -3.72 10.70 19.75
N ASP A 27 -4.07 11.73 20.51
CA ASP A 27 -5.46 12.14 20.69
C ASP A 27 -6.04 12.62 19.35
N GLY A 28 -7.25 12.13 19.02
CA GLY A 28 -8.07 12.56 17.88
C GLY A 28 -8.32 11.49 16.81
N GLU A 29 -9.59 11.32 16.46
CA GLU A 29 -10.08 10.36 15.44
C GLU A 29 -9.44 10.57 14.06
N GLU A 30 -9.26 11.81 13.62
CA GLU A 30 -8.63 12.16 12.33
C GLU A 30 -7.16 11.68 12.26
N ASN A 31 -6.41 11.85 13.36
CA ASN A 31 -5.03 11.39 13.45
C ASN A 31 -4.93 9.85 13.46
N GLN A 32 -5.92 9.18 14.04
CA GLN A 32 -6.01 7.72 14.04
C GLN A 32 -6.30 7.17 12.63
N VAL A 33 -7.26 7.73 11.91
CA VAL A 33 -7.60 7.33 10.53
C VAL A 33 -6.40 7.53 9.61
N LYS A 34 -5.75 8.70 9.67
CA LYS A 34 -4.53 8.99 8.91
C LYS A 34 -3.43 7.98 9.19
N LYS A 35 -3.22 7.63 10.46
CA LYS A 35 -2.21 6.65 10.91
C LYS A 35 -2.52 5.25 10.38
N GLN A 36 -3.79 4.84 10.39
CA GLN A 36 -4.22 3.56 9.82
C GLN A 36 -3.97 3.50 8.32
N CYS A 37 -4.36 4.53 7.57
CA CYS A 37 -4.15 4.56 6.12
C CYS A 37 -2.65 4.57 5.74
N ARG A 38 -1.80 5.28 6.48
CA ARG A 38 -0.33 5.19 6.31
C ARG A 38 0.20 3.79 6.58
N THR A 39 -0.37 3.09 7.57
CA THR A 39 0.02 1.72 7.89
C THR A 39 -0.35 0.77 6.76
N VAL A 40 -1.55 0.92 6.18
CA VAL A 40 -2.00 0.15 5.02
C VAL A 40 -1.11 0.42 3.81
N GLU A 41 -0.80 1.69 3.52
CA GLU A 41 0.12 2.07 2.43
C GLU A 41 1.48 1.39 2.60
N CYS A 42 2.10 1.55 3.78
CA CYS A 42 3.40 0.96 4.08
C CYS A 42 3.38 -0.56 3.93
N ARG A 43 2.37 -1.23 4.48
CA ARG A 43 2.26 -2.69 4.39
C ARG A 43 2.12 -3.15 2.96
N THR A 44 1.25 -2.51 2.18
CA THR A 44 1.02 -2.85 0.77
C THR A 44 2.31 -2.76 -0.04
N ILE A 45 3.06 -1.66 0.12
CA ILE A 45 4.37 -1.49 -0.53
C ILE A 45 5.37 -2.51 -0.02
N CYS A 46 5.43 -2.74 1.29
CA CYS A 46 6.38 -3.66 1.89
C CYS A 46 6.17 -5.09 1.38
N TYR A 47 4.95 -5.62 1.44
CA TYR A 47 4.68 -6.97 0.95
C TYR A 47 4.99 -7.10 -0.54
N PHE A 48 4.63 -6.10 -1.35
CA PHE A 48 4.97 -6.11 -2.76
C PHE A 48 6.49 -6.22 -2.98
N ASN A 49 7.28 -5.44 -2.25
CA ASN A 49 8.74 -5.47 -2.35
C ASN A 49 9.30 -6.80 -1.85
N GLU A 50 8.93 -7.25 -0.65
CA GLU A 50 9.44 -8.52 -0.09
C GLU A 50 9.14 -9.71 -1.00
N PHE A 51 7.91 -9.79 -1.54
CA PHE A 51 7.55 -10.85 -2.47
C PHE A 51 8.23 -10.71 -3.83
N SER A 52 8.36 -9.50 -4.37
CA SER A 52 8.95 -9.31 -5.70
C SER A 52 10.47 -9.46 -5.70
N GLU A 53 11.14 -9.03 -4.64
CA GLU A 53 12.59 -9.17 -4.48
C GLU A 53 12.99 -10.63 -4.31
N ASN A 54 12.22 -11.40 -3.52
CA ASN A 54 12.52 -12.82 -3.28
C ASN A 54 11.94 -13.76 -4.35
N CYS A 55 10.87 -13.35 -5.04
CA CYS A 55 10.22 -14.11 -6.12
C CYS A 55 10.00 -13.25 -7.36
N PRO A 56 11.05 -12.92 -8.15
CA PRO A 56 10.97 -11.98 -9.27
C PRO A 56 9.92 -12.33 -10.33
N ASP A 57 9.72 -13.63 -10.59
CA ASP A 57 8.70 -14.11 -11.56
C ASP A 57 7.27 -13.74 -11.15
N ALA A 58 7.04 -13.42 -9.88
CA ALA A 58 5.74 -13.00 -9.37
C ALA A 58 5.52 -11.47 -9.47
N HIS A 59 6.55 -10.67 -9.77
CA HIS A 59 6.48 -9.20 -9.74
C HIS A 59 5.29 -8.65 -10.53
N ASP A 60 5.18 -9.00 -11.81
CA ASP A 60 4.11 -8.48 -12.68
C ASP A 60 2.73 -8.95 -12.26
N MET A 61 2.63 -10.19 -11.78
CA MET A 61 1.37 -10.73 -11.25
C MET A 61 0.96 -9.97 -9.99
N LEU A 62 1.88 -9.73 -9.06
CA LEU A 62 1.64 -9.00 -7.82
C LEU A 62 1.29 -7.54 -8.08
N LEU A 63 1.96 -6.89 -9.05
CA LEU A 63 1.65 -5.52 -9.44
C LEU A 63 0.22 -5.43 -9.99
N ARG A 64 -0.14 -6.32 -10.92
CA ARG A 64 -1.51 -6.38 -11.47
C ARG A 64 -2.54 -6.68 -10.39
N LEU A 65 -2.25 -7.58 -9.46
CA LEU A 65 -3.15 -7.92 -8.37
C LEU A 65 -3.40 -6.70 -7.47
N ASN A 66 -2.35 -6.00 -7.04
CA ASN A 66 -2.49 -4.81 -6.20
C ASN A 66 -3.30 -3.70 -6.90
N LEU A 67 -3.00 -3.42 -8.17
CA LEU A 67 -3.72 -2.39 -8.92
C LEU A 67 -5.17 -2.77 -9.23
N ARG A 68 -5.44 -4.06 -9.45
CA ARG A 68 -6.82 -4.55 -9.62
C ARG A 68 -7.61 -4.43 -8.32
N THR A 69 -7.02 -4.76 -7.18
CA THR A 69 -7.67 -4.58 -5.88
C THR A 69 -8.05 -3.12 -5.65
N VAL A 70 -7.21 -2.16 -6.06
CA VAL A 70 -7.53 -0.73 -5.99
C VAL A 70 -8.75 -0.40 -6.87
N ASP A 71 -8.79 -0.88 -8.11
CA ASP A 71 -9.94 -0.69 -8.99
C ASP A 71 -11.23 -1.33 -8.43
N ASP A 72 -11.12 -2.55 -7.93
CA ASP A 72 -12.26 -3.32 -7.40
C ASP A 72 -12.86 -2.59 -6.18
N ILE A 73 -12.02 -2.09 -5.25
CA ILE A 73 -12.47 -1.30 -4.09
C ILE A 73 -13.14 -0.01 -4.55
N ARG A 74 -12.51 0.71 -5.50
CA ARG A 74 -13.07 1.96 -6.04
C ARG A 74 -14.42 1.74 -6.72
N MET A 75 -14.60 0.63 -7.43
CA MET A 75 -15.85 0.29 -8.12
C MET A 75 -17.01 0.02 -7.15
N VAL A 76 -16.73 -0.61 -5.99
CA VAL A 76 -17.77 -0.96 -5.01
C VAL A 76 -18.00 0.10 -3.93
N THR A 77 -17.16 1.13 -3.88
CA THR A 77 -17.26 2.21 -2.90
C THR A 77 -18.05 3.39 -3.49
N ASP A 78 -19.02 3.93 -2.75
CA ASP A 78 -19.74 5.13 -3.14
C ASP A 78 -18.73 6.30 -3.34
N PRO A 79 -18.74 6.98 -4.50
CA PRO A 79 -17.82 8.10 -4.76
C PRO A 79 -17.84 9.18 -3.68
N ARG A 80 -18.99 9.44 -3.04
CA ARG A 80 -19.13 10.42 -1.97
C ARG A 80 -18.35 10.03 -0.73
N ILE A 81 -18.25 8.72 -0.44
CA ILE A 81 -17.44 8.21 0.66
C ILE A 81 -15.96 8.45 0.34
N LEU A 82 -15.53 8.14 -0.89
CA LEU A 82 -14.16 8.39 -1.32
C LEU A 82 -13.79 9.87 -1.19
N GLU A 83 -14.65 10.80 -1.63
CA GLU A 83 -14.40 12.24 -1.52
C GLU A 83 -14.25 12.72 -0.07
N GLN A 84 -15.01 12.15 0.85
CA GLN A 84 -14.98 12.50 2.28
C GLN A 84 -13.80 11.88 3.05
N MET A 85 -13.13 10.86 2.49
CA MET A 85 -11.98 10.24 3.17
C MET A 85 -10.83 11.25 3.34
N HIS A 86 -10.08 11.10 4.43
CA HIS A 86 -8.82 11.83 4.60
C HIS A 86 -7.88 11.54 3.41
N GLU A 87 -7.12 12.53 2.95
CA GLU A 87 -6.29 12.48 1.73
C GLU A 87 -5.43 11.21 1.64
N THR A 88 -4.79 10.83 2.75
CA THR A 88 -3.92 9.64 2.79
C THR A 88 -4.69 8.33 2.55
N CYS A 89 -5.98 8.27 2.89
CA CYS A 89 -6.84 7.13 2.61
C CYS A 89 -7.37 7.17 1.19
N ARG A 90 -7.68 8.38 0.65
CA ARG A 90 -8.05 8.54 -0.77
C ARG A 90 -6.95 8.03 -1.68
N ASN A 91 -5.70 8.36 -1.39
CA ASN A 91 -4.55 7.94 -2.20
C ASN A 91 -4.44 6.41 -2.34
N LEU A 92 -4.85 5.63 -1.32
CA LEU A 92 -4.87 4.16 -1.41
C LEU A 92 -5.84 3.64 -2.45
N ASN A 93 -6.84 4.44 -2.83
CA ASN A 93 -7.86 4.12 -3.82
C ASN A 93 -7.54 4.75 -5.20
N GLU A 94 -6.41 5.45 -5.33
CA GLU A 94 -5.94 6.02 -6.58
C GLU A 94 -4.93 5.09 -7.23
N LYS A 95 -5.33 4.50 -8.38
CA LYS A 95 -4.54 3.49 -9.09
C LYS A 95 -3.16 3.99 -9.48
N ASP A 96 -3.07 5.20 -10.01
CA ASP A 96 -1.78 5.76 -10.46
C ASP A 96 -0.87 6.11 -9.28
N TYR A 97 -1.43 6.59 -8.18
CA TYR A 97 -0.69 6.79 -6.94
C TYR A 97 -0.10 5.48 -6.43
N MET A 98 -0.91 4.42 -6.33
CA MET A 98 -0.45 3.13 -5.85
C MET A 98 0.56 2.49 -6.83
N ARG A 99 0.36 2.65 -8.14
CA ARG A 99 1.35 2.21 -9.14
C ARG A 99 2.70 2.89 -8.94
N GLU A 100 2.71 4.22 -8.79
CA GLU A 100 3.93 5.00 -8.56
C GLU A 100 4.66 4.49 -7.30
N LYS A 101 3.93 4.25 -6.22
CA LYS A 101 4.47 3.75 -4.95
C LYS A 101 5.05 2.34 -5.06
N LEU A 102 4.36 1.42 -5.73
CA LEU A 102 4.79 0.03 -5.89
C LEU A 102 6.03 -0.07 -6.78
N LEU A 103 6.06 0.69 -7.88
CA LEU A 103 7.19 0.69 -8.82
C LEU A 103 8.38 1.53 -8.34
N GLY A 104 8.26 2.23 -7.20
CA GLY A 104 9.30 3.12 -6.69
C GLY A 104 9.63 4.29 -7.64
N THR A 105 8.73 4.63 -8.56
CA THR A 105 8.96 5.68 -9.56
C THR A 105 8.84 7.02 -8.85
N LYS A 106 9.94 7.73 -8.61
CA LYS A 106 9.85 9.09 -8.06
C LYS A 106 9.18 10.00 -9.10
N ARG A 107 8.19 10.81 -8.72
CA ARG A 107 7.89 12.05 -9.46
C ARG A 107 9.21 12.79 -9.73
N ILE A 108 9.67 12.78 -10.97
CA ILE A 108 10.60 13.78 -11.45
C ILE A 108 9.82 15.08 -11.37
N LYS A 109 10.08 15.89 -10.34
CA LYS A 109 9.65 17.28 -10.35
C LYS A 109 10.41 17.93 -11.50
N HIS A 110 9.76 18.08 -12.66
CA HIS A 110 10.15 19.11 -13.59
C HIS A 110 9.94 20.44 -12.88
N ASN A 111 11.02 21.01 -12.36
CA ASN A 111 11.07 22.44 -12.11
C ASN A 111 11.06 23.09 -13.49
N GLU A 112 9.93 23.67 -13.86
CA GLU A 112 9.87 24.83 -14.76
C GLU A 112 9.93 26.10 -13.91
#